data_AF-A0A4R5TTB3-F1
#
_entry.id   AF-A0A4R5TTB3-F1
#
_cell.length_a   1.000
_cell.length_b   1.000
_cell.length_c   1.000
_cell.angle_alpha   90.00
_cell.angle_beta   90.00
_cell.angle_gamma   90.00
#
_symmetry.space_group_name_H-M   'P 1'
#
loop_
_entity.id
_entity.type
_entity.pdbx_description
1 polymer ?
#
loop_
_entity_poly.entity_id
_entity_poly.type
_entity_poly.pdbx_seq_one_letter_code
_entity_poly.pdbx_strand_id
1 'polypeptide(L)'
;MPKTFVIEDESHAEQVGEFSTLQLAWAELRRLSEVPWDEQPNAAPCQSWRTCGRDYQIIEYDTSSVPWALVKRYAGLEVSAKGVAWGPDAPHHVA
;
A
#
# COMPACT_ATOMS: atom_id res chain seq x y z
N MET A 1 -23.03 -3.38 -0.08
CA MET A 1 -22.29 -2.20 0.41
C MET A 1 -21.18 -1.96 -0.60
N PRO A 2 -21.18 -0.82 -1.32
CA PRO A 2 -20.07 -0.48 -2.20
C PRO A 2 -18.80 -0.33 -1.34
N LYS A 3 -17.73 -0.97 -1.78
CA LYS A 3 -16.44 -0.96 -1.08
C LYS A 3 -15.37 -0.46 -2.01
N THR A 4 -14.47 0.34 -1.46
CA THR A 4 -13.29 0.83 -2.15
C THR A 4 -12.07 0.45 -1.31
N PHE A 5 -10.99 0.04 -1.97
CA PHE A 5 -9.72 -0.30 -1.35
C PHE A 5 -8.66 0.67 -1.82
N VAL A 6 -8.10 1.46 -0.92
CA VAL A 6 -7.06 2.45 -1.23
C VAL A 6 -5.72 1.93 -0.75
N ILE A 7 -4.69 2.02 -1.59
CA ILE A 7 -3.31 1.84 -1.14
C ILE A 7 -2.80 3.21 -0.68
N GLU A 8 -2.35 3.29 0.56
CA GLU A 8 -1.77 4.47 1.17
C GLU A 8 -0.35 4.15 1.62
N ASP A 9 0.59 5.04 1.37
CA ASP A 9 1.86 5.07 2.08
C ASP A 9 1.63 5.74 3.45
N GLU A 10 1.62 4.95 4.51
CA GLU A 10 1.36 5.40 5.88
C GLU A 10 2.39 6.43 6.34
N SER A 11 3.67 6.25 5.95
CA SER A 11 4.77 7.12 6.38
C SER A 11 4.67 8.54 5.80
N HIS A 12 3.98 8.69 4.66
CA HIS A 12 3.89 9.95 3.92
C HIS A 12 2.45 10.46 3.73
N ALA A 13 1.45 9.71 4.20
CA ALA A 13 0.03 9.97 3.98
C ALA A 13 -0.33 10.18 2.49
N GLU A 14 0.33 9.41 1.61
CA GLU A 14 0.16 9.51 0.16
C GLU A 14 -0.73 8.38 -0.34
N GLN A 15 -1.80 8.72 -1.07
CA GLN A 15 -2.60 7.72 -1.78
C GLN A 15 -1.91 7.32 -3.09
N VAL A 16 -1.64 6.03 -3.23
CA VAL A 16 -0.87 5.45 -4.33
C VAL A 16 -1.79 4.84 -5.38
N GLY A 17 -2.98 4.37 -4.96
CA GLY A 17 -3.97 3.81 -5.88
C GLY A 17 -5.30 3.50 -5.23
N GLU A 18 -6.33 3.35 -6.04
CA GLU A 18 -7.70 3.01 -5.64
C GLU A 18 -8.20 1.80 -6.43
N PHE A 19 -8.80 0.83 -5.74
CA PHE A 19 -9.17 -0.46 -6.29
C PHE A 19 -10.58 -0.87 -5.86
N SER A 20 -11.28 -1.58 -6.75
CA SER A 20 -12.64 -2.07 -6.50
C SER A 20 -12.70 -3.35 -5.67
N THR A 21 -11.57 -4.04 -5.50
CA THR A 21 -11.48 -5.28 -4.71
C THR A 21 -10.18 -5.36 -3.93
N LEU A 22 -10.22 -6.06 -2.79
CA LEU A 22 -9.03 -6.32 -1.97
C LEU A 22 -7.95 -7.09 -2.74
N GLN A 23 -8.37 -8.01 -3.63
CA GLN A 23 -7.45 -8.81 -4.45
C GLN A 23 -6.65 -7.95 -5.43
N LEU A 24 -7.29 -6.95 -6.05
CA LEU A 24 -6.61 -6.02 -6.95
C LEU A 24 -5.60 -5.14 -6.19
N ALA A 25 -5.96 -4.69 -4.98
CA ALA A 25 -5.03 -3.94 -4.13
C ALA A 25 -3.82 -4.80 -3.71
N TRP A 26 -4.02 -6.07 -3.34
CA TRP A 26 -2.90 -6.98 -3.07
C TRP A 26 -2.05 -7.28 -4.31
N ALA A 27 -2.66 -7.41 -5.49
CA ALA A 27 -1.94 -7.60 -6.74
C ALA A 27 -1.05 -6.38 -7.06
N GLU A 28 -1.52 -5.17 -6.75
CA GLU A 28 -0.70 -3.98 -6.89
C GLU A 28 0.46 -3.96 -5.90
N LEU A 29 0.23 -4.28 -4.61
CA LEU A 29 1.35 -4.41 -3.67
C LEU A 29 2.38 -5.45 -4.14
N ARG A 30 1.93 -6.56 -4.76
CA ARG A 30 2.84 -7.54 -5.36
C ARG A 30 3.66 -6.92 -6.50
N ARG A 31 3.03 -6.16 -7.40
CA ARG A 31 3.75 -5.42 -8.44
C ARG A 31 4.75 -4.43 -7.84
N LEU A 32 4.39 -3.71 -6.78
CA LEU A 32 5.27 -2.77 -6.08
C LEU A 32 6.46 -3.47 -5.41
N SER A 33 6.30 -4.70 -4.93
CA SER A 33 7.41 -5.48 -4.36
C SER A 33 8.49 -5.86 -5.38
N GLU A 34 8.18 -5.78 -6.67
CA GLU A 34 9.10 -6.07 -7.78
C GLU A 34 9.79 -4.79 -8.31
N VAL A 35 9.33 -3.61 -7.91
CA VAL A 35 9.93 -2.33 -8.30
C VAL A 35 11.10 -2.00 -7.37
N PRO A 36 12.26 -1.55 -7.88
CA PRO A 36 13.36 -1.11 -7.03
C PRO A 36 12.93 0.00 -6.05
N TRP A 37 13.46 -0.02 -4.83
CA TRP A 37 13.09 0.94 -3.78
C TRP A 37 13.37 2.40 -4.16
N ASP A 38 14.35 2.64 -5.04
CA ASP A 38 14.80 3.93 -5.53
C ASP A 38 14.18 4.35 -6.86
N GLU A 39 13.27 3.55 -7.40
CA GLU A 39 12.51 3.85 -8.61
C GLU A 39 11.06 4.18 -8.27
N GLN A 40 10.43 5.02 -9.11
CA GLN A 40 9.01 5.29 -8.96
C GLN A 40 8.19 4.02 -9.24
N PRO A 41 7.14 3.73 -8.44
CA PRO A 41 6.57 4.59 -7.39
C PRO A 41 7.13 4.35 -5.97
N ASN A 42 8.12 3.47 -5.79
CA ASN A 42 8.68 3.14 -4.48
C ASN A 42 9.61 4.22 -3.91
N ALA A 43 10.22 5.04 -4.77
CA ALA A 43 11.00 6.18 -4.34
C ALA A 43 10.13 7.15 -3.54
N ALA A 44 10.44 7.28 -2.24
CA ALA A 44 9.72 8.15 -1.31
C ALA A 44 9.74 9.62 -1.78
N PRO A 45 8.69 10.41 -1.50
CA PRO A 45 8.58 11.79 -1.99
C PRO A 45 9.45 12.78 -1.20
N CYS A 46 10.11 12.34 -0.13
CA CYS A 46 10.87 13.19 0.77
C CYS A 46 12.29 13.50 0.24
N GLN A 47 12.88 14.62 0.67
CA GLN A 47 14.25 15.00 0.26
C GLN A 47 15.32 13.98 0.73
N SER A 48 15.01 13.23 1.79
CA SER A 48 15.83 12.15 2.34
C SER A 48 15.47 10.77 1.79
N TRP A 49 14.86 10.69 0.60
CA TRP A 49 14.37 9.43 0.01
C TRP A 49 15.42 8.32 -0.02
N ARG A 50 16.72 8.64 -0.17
CA ARG A 50 17.81 7.64 -0.19
C ARG A 50 17.91 6.79 1.07
N THR A 51 17.37 7.27 2.17
CA THR A 51 17.34 6.56 3.46
C THR A 51 15.91 6.30 3.93
N CYS A 52 14.92 6.69 3.14
CA CYS A 52 13.50 6.54 3.45
C CYS A 52 12.92 5.44 2.57
N GLY A 53 12.04 4.64 3.13
CA GLY A 53 11.26 3.66 2.38
C GLY A 53 9.84 4.15 2.17
N ARG A 54 8.95 3.23 1.82
CA ARG A 54 7.50 3.41 1.87
C ARG A 54 6.89 2.27 2.67
N ASP A 55 5.85 2.60 3.42
CA ASP A 55 5.07 1.63 4.20
C ASP A 55 3.65 1.60 3.67
N TYR A 56 3.40 0.69 2.74
CA TYR A 56 2.14 0.58 2.06
C TYR A 56 1.14 -0.24 2.88
N GLN A 57 -0.03 0.35 3.10
CA GLN A 57 -1.19 -0.32 3.66
C GLN A 57 -2.36 -0.29 2.70
N ILE A 58 -3.25 -1.27 2.81
CA ILE A 58 -4.55 -1.25 2.13
C ILE A 58 -5.61 -0.77 3.11
N ILE A 59 -6.41 0.19 2.70
CA ILE A 59 -7.50 0.75 3.48
C ILE A 59 -8.81 0.40 2.80
N GLU A 60 -9.65 -0.36 3.50
CA GLU A 60 -11.01 -0.65 3.06
C GLU A 60 -11.97 0.42 3.58
N TYR A 61 -12.71 1.01 2.65
CA TYR A 61 -13.76 1.97 2.91
C TYR A 61 -15.12 1.42 2.50
N ASP A 62 -16.15 1.69 3.30
CA ASP A 62 -17.54 1.66 2.87
C ASP A 62 -17.89 3.02 2.28
N THR A 63 -18.25 3.01 1.00
CA THR A 63 -18.52 4.22 0.21
C THR A 63 -20.01 4.51 0.05
N SER A 64 -20.86 3.88 0.86
CA SER A 64 -22.32 4.10 0.85
C SER A 64 -22.76 5.47 1.35
N SER A 65 -21.90 6.20 2.07
CA SER A 65 -22.14 7.54 2.58
C SER A 65 -20.98 8.49 2.32
N VAL A 66 -21.23 9.79 2.42
CA VAL A 66 -20.18 10.84 2.41
C VAL A 66 -20.18 11.54 3.77
N PRO A 67 -19.05 11.58 4.50
CA PRO A 67 -17.75 10.99 4.15
C PRO A 67 -17.78 9.46 4.13
N TRP A 68 -16.85 8.85 3.38
CA TRP A 68 -16.65 7.40 3.36
C TRP A 68 -16.28 6.91 4.77
N ALA A 69 -16.79 5.75 5.15
CA ALA A 69 -16.51 5.15 6.45
C ALA A 69 -15.33 4.18 6.33
N LEU A 70 -14.30 4.38 7.16
CA LEU A 70 -13.20 3.43 7.31
C LEU A 70 -13.73 2.11 7.87
N VAL A 71 -13.49 1.00 7.17
CA VAL A 71 -13.88 -0.34 7.61
C VAL A 71 -12.70 -1.06 8.26
N LYS A 72 -11.56 -1.13 7.55
CA LYS A 72 -10.37 -1.85 8.02
C LYS A 72 -9.10 -1.33 7.35
N ARG A 73 -7.97 -1.42 8.06
CA ARG A 73 -6.62 -1.28 7.52
C ARG A 73 -5.94 -2.65 7.49
N TYR A 74 -5.18 -2.92 6.45
CA TYR A 74 -4.40 -4.14 6.27
C TYR A 74 -2.93 -3.75 6.12
N ALA A 75 -2.08 -4.29 7.00
CA ALA A 75 -0.64 -4.09 6.91
C ALA A 75 -0.10 -4.80 5.66
N GLY A 76 0.44 -4.02 4.72
CA GLY A 76 0.68 -4.48 3.35
C GLY A 76 2.14 -4.82 3.07
N LEU A 77 2.93 -3.78 2.78
CA LEU A 77 4.26 -3.92 2.22
C LEU A 77 5.16 -2.76 2.64
N GLU A 78 6.28 -3.07 3.30
CA GLU A 78 7.39 -2.14 3.45
C GLU A 78 8.37 -2.32 2.28
N VAL A 79 8.74 -1.23 1.62
CA VAL A 79 9.83 -1.19 0.65
C VAL A 79 10.86 -0.17 1.10
N SER A 80 12.12 -0.59 1.28
CA SER A 80 13.20 0.32 1.63
C SER A 80 14.53 -0.13 1.02
N ALA A 81 15.60 0.65 1.26
CA ALA A 81 16.95 0.26 0.88
C ALA A 81 17.42 -1.09 1.49
N LYS A 82 16.72 -1.60 2.52
CA LYS A 82 16.98 -2.92 3.12
C LYS A 82 16.32 -4.07 2.35
N GLY A 83 15.50 -3.77 1.36
CA GLY A 83 14.68 -4.71 0.62
C GLY A 83 13.20 -4.57 0.95
N VAL A 84 12.47 -5.67 0.77
CA VAL A 84 11.02 -5.73 0.88
C VAL A 84 10.62 -6.57 2.09
N ALA A 85 9.67 -6.08 2.88
CA ALA A 85 9.06 -6.84 3.97
C ALA A 85 7.53 -6.81 3.85
N TRP A 86 6.91 -7.99 3.90
CA TRP A 86 5.45 -8.12 3.84
C TRP A 86 4.83 -8.03 5.24
N GLY A 87 3.73 -7.30 5.34
CA GLY A 87 2.97 -7.16 6.58
C GLY A 87 2.21 -8.44 6.97
N PRO A 88 1.74 -8.54 8.23
CA PRO A 88 1.06 -9.72 8.74
C PRO A 88 -0.30 -10.02 8.09
N ASP A 89 -0.95 -9.03 7.46
CA ASP A 89 -2.21 -9.24 6.73
C ASP A 89 -1.98 -9.68 5.27
N ALA A 90 -0.72 -9.65 4.79
CA ALA A 90 -0.39 -10.05 3.44
C ALA A 90 -0.77 -11.54 3.22
N PRO A 91 -1.45 -11.87 2.11
CA PRO A 91 -1.73 -13.26 1.76
C PRO A 91 -0.42 -14.04 1.70
N HIS A 92 -0.40 -15.29 2.21
CA HIS A 92 0.81 -16.12 2.18
C HIS A 92 1.45 -16.15 0.79
N HIS A 93 2.56 -15.43 0.64
CA HIS A 93 3.43 -15.54 -0.51
C HIS A 93 4.15 -16.88 -0.38
N VAL A 94 3.62 -17.91 -1.03
CA VAL A 94 4.43 -19.08 -1.35
C VAL A 94 5.48 -18.57 -2.33
N ALA A 95 6.73 -18.54 -1.87
CA ALA A 95 7.91 -18.22 -2.67
C ALA A 95 8.02 -19.13 -3.90
#